data_AF-A0A397E6N2-F1
#
_entry.id   AF-A0A397E6N2-F1
#
_cell.length_a   1.000
_cell.length_b   1.000
_cell.length_c   1.000
_cell.angle_alpha   90.00
_cell.angle_beta   90.00
_cell.angle_gamma   90.00
#
_symmetry.space_group_name_H-M   'P 1'
#
loop_
_entity.id
_entity.type
_entity.pdbx_description
1 polymer ?
#
loop_
_entity_poly.entity_id
_entity_poly.type
_entity_poly.pdbx_seq_one_letter_code
_entity_poly.pdbx_strand_id
1 'polypeptide(L)'
;MDTGMVLAQLRLPDGDVSHVATFLSELRTLAATESATAAIHTTLKGLPAALEKAVYVYEKYPLIIDETGQAAQFFKYQRGCFLMAGNPADLQLQSFPVLSIDMVLAALRLGTTMTLCLDKLAGLELDQFFCDGWFPSQVLNRHEFSKPEVWAPLLRPVSWPLARDVVGKYNEPTGKQGEGDPDASLFLPSDAFKFVVLCGNIPPPPRTLERMCLIRVQSQDTMKDSQDDTAGGGVAAALGLREVSFV
;
A
#
# COMPACT_ATOMS: atom_id res chain seq x y z
N MET A 1 -7.97 -12.50 -14.10
CA MET A 1 -8.45 -13.39 -15.19
C MET A 1 -9.93 -13.66 -14.96
N ASP A 2 -10.73 -13.59 -16.01
CA ASP A 2 -12.17 -13.87 -15.94
C ASP A 2 -12.41 -15.37 -15.71
N THR A 3 -13.38 -15.72 -14.87
CA THR A 3 -13.67 -17.11 -14.47
C THR A 3 -14.00 -17.99 -15.66
N GLY A 4 -14.68 -17.41 -16.67
CA GLY A 4 -15.00 -18.10 -17.92
C GLY A 4 -13.76 -18.46 -18.74
N MET A 5 -12.71 -17.65 -18.68
CA MET A 5 -11.44 -17.92 -19.39
C MET A 5 -10.68 -19.10 -18.78
N VAL A 6 -10.70 -19.22 -17.44
CA VAL A 6 -10.03 -20.31 -16.71
C VAL A 6 -10.77 -21.63 -16.95
N LEU A 7 -12.10 -21.62 -16.90
CA LEU A 7 -12.92 -22.81 -17.15
C LEU A 7 -12.78 -23.31 -18.60
N ALA A 8 -12.69 -22.41 -19.57
CA ALA A 8 -12.49 -22.76 -20.99
C ALA A 8 -11.12 -23.44 -21.26
N GLN A 9 -10.09 -23.10 -20.48
CA GLN A 9 -8.76 -23.71 -20.61
C GLN A 9 -8.68 -25.12 -20.00
N LEU A 10 -9.56 -25.45 -19.06
CA LEU A 10 -9.53 -26.73 -18.33
C LEU A 10 -10.17 -27.91 -19.09
N ARG A 11 -10.80 -27.68 -20.26
CA ARG A 11 -11.46 -28.71 -21.10
C ARG A 11 -12.28 -29.73 -20.27
N LEU A 12 -13.06 -29.24 -19.32
CA LEU A 12 -13.87 -30.06 -18.43
C LEU A 12 -15.11 -30.62 -19.17
N PRO A 13 -15.60 -31.82 -18.79
CA PRO A 13 -16.89 -32.33 -19.26
C PRO A 13 -18.04 -31.37 -18.90
N ASP A 14 -19.04 -31.20 -19.77
CA ASP A 14 -20.11 -30.19 -19.63
C ASP A 14 -20.88 -30.22 -18.30
N GLY A 15 -20.92 -31.37 -17.60
CA GLY A 15 -21.57 -31.51 -16.29
C GLY A 15 -20.74 -31.00 -15.09
N ASP A 16 -19.42 -30.89 -15.23
CA ASP A 16 -18.51 -30.51 -14.14
C ASP A 16 -18.18 -29.01 -14.14
N VAL A 17 -18.41 -28.33 -15.27
CA VAL A 17 -18.13 -26.89 -15.43
C VAL A 17 -18.92 -26.05 -14.42
N SER A 18 -20.20 -26.36 -14.19
CA SER A 18 -21.04 -25.65 -13.23
C SER A 18 -20.58 -25.87 -11.78
N HIS A 19 -20.17 -27.09 -11.43
CA HIS A 19 -19.69 -27.43 -10.10
C HIS A 19 -18.36 -26.73 -9.79
N VAL A 20 -17.43 -26.71 -10.74
CA VAL A 20 -16.15 -26.01 -10.60
C VAL A 20 -16.35 -24.49 -10.56
N ALA A 21 -17.29 -23.93 -11.34
CA ALA A 21 -17.62 -22.52 -11.27
C ALA A 21 -18.16 -22.11 -9.89
N THR A 22 -19.09 -22.90 -9.33
CA THR A 22 -19.63 -22.67 -7.99
C THR A 22 -18.54 -22.78 -6.92
N PHE A 23 -17.71 -23.84 -6.98
CA PHE A 23 -16.59 -24.01 -6.06
C PHE A 23 -15.58 -22.86 -6.12
N LEU A 24 -15.22 -22.37 -7.31
CA LEU A 24 -14.34 -21.21 -7.46
C LEU A 24 -14.98 -19.91 -6.94
N SER A 25 -16.30 -19.76 -7.08
CA SER A 25 -17.05 -18.65 -6.50
C SER A 25 -17.09 -18.72 -4.98
N GLU A 26 -17.30 -19.91 -4.41
CA GLU A 26 -17.26 -20.18 -2.98
C GLU A 26 -15.85 -19.93 -2.40
N LEU A 27 -14.80 -20.40 -3.09
CA LEU A 27 -13.41 -20.11 -2.72
C LEU A 27 -13.11 -18.61 -2.76
N ARG A 28 -13.59 -17.88 -3.77
CA ARG A 28 -13.41 -16.43 -3.84
C ARG A 28 -14.17 -15.70 -2.73
N THR A 29 -15.38 -16.15 -2.41
CA THR A 29 -16.17 -15.54 -1.32
C THR A 29 -15.59 -15.86 0.05
N LEU A 30 -15.06 -17.06 0.25
CA LEU A 30 -14.26 -17.42 1.44
C LEU A 30 -12.97 -16.61 1.53
N ALA A 31 -12.19 -16.51 0.45
CA ALA A 31 -10.98 -15.69 0.42
C ALA A 31 -11.29 -14.20 0.64
N ALA A 32 -12.40 -13.70 0.11
CA ALA A 32 -12.84 -12.32 0.32
C ALA A 32 -13.32 -12.07 1.76
N THR A 33 -13.93 -13.06 2.41
CA THR A 33 -14.34 -12.95 3.83
C THR A 33 -13.17 -13.10 4.80
N GLU A 34 -12.20 -13.98 4.51
CA GLU A 34 -10.95 -14.06 5.27
C GLU A 34 -10.07 -12.82 5.07
N SER A 35 -10.10 -12.21 3.89
CA SER A 35 -9.35 -10.99 3.58
C SER A 35 -10.08 -9.69 3.95
N ALA A 36 -11.31 -9.76 4.49
CA ALA A 36 -12.12 -8.59 4.88
C ALA A 36 -11.52 -7.88 6.10
N THR A 37 -10.42 -7.17 5.90
CA THR A 37 -9.81 -6.31 6.90
C THR A 37 -10.73 -5.12 7.13
N ALA A 38 -11.33 -5.03 8.32
CA ALA A 38 -12.19 -3.91 8.69
C ALA A 38 -11.42 -2.58 8.57
N ALA A 39 -12.02 -1.61 7.89
CA ALA A 39 -11.43 -0.28 7.71
C ALA A 39 -11.20 0.41 9.07
N ILE A 40 -9.97 0.84 9.33
CA ILE A 40 -9.64 1.58 10.54
C ILE A 40 -10.04 3.03 10.33
N HIS A 41 -10.93 3.54 11.16
CA HIS A 41 -11.25 4.95 11.19
C HIS A 41 -10.41 5.59 12.30
N THR A 42 -9.72 6.70 11.99
CA THR A 42 -8.91 7.42 12.98
C THR A 42 -8.87 8.92 12.71
N THR A 43 -8.50 9.69 13.72
CA THR A 43 -8.03 11.07 13.56
C THR A 43 -6.53 11.10 13.29
N LEU A 44 -6.00 12.26 12.88
CA LEU A 44 -4.56 12.44 12.67
C LEU A 44 -3.71 12.05 13.90
N LYS A 45 -4.19 12.34 15.11
CA LYS A 45 -3.50 12.01 16.36
C LYS A 45 -3.39 10.49 16.58
N GLY A 46 -4.41 9.73 16.15
CA GLY A 46 -4.44 8.27 16.26
C GLY A 46 -3.74 7.56 15.10
N LEU A 47 -3.31 8.28 14.05
CA LEU A 47 -2.70 7.71 12.86
C LEU A 47 -1.49 6.80 13.18
N PRO A 48 -0.54 7.17 14.06
CA PRO A 48 0.58 6.28 14.38
C PRO A 48 0.14 4.90 14.90
N ALA A 49 -0.83 4.88 15.82
CA ALA A 49 -1.36 3.64 16.39
C ALA A 49 -2.15 2.83 15.33
N ALA A 50 -2.87 3.51 14.44
CA ALA A 50 -3.55 2.86 13.32
C ALA A 50 -2.57 2.18 12.35
N LEU A 51 -1.41 2.81 12.07
CA LEU A 51 -0.36 2.23 11.24
C LEU A 51 0.23 0.97 11.88
N GLU A 52 0.49 0.99 13.18
CA GLU A 52 0.98 -0.19 13.90
C GLU A 52 -0.05 -1.31 13.92
N LYS A 53 -1.33 -0.98 14.12
CA LYS A 53 -2.41 -1.95 14.05
C LYS A 53 -2.51 -2.59 12.66
N ALA A 54 -2.44 -1.79 11.59
CA ALA A 54 -2.42 -2.31 10.22
C ALA A 54 -1.28 -3.31 10.00
N VAL A 55 -0.06 -2.91 10.37
CA VAL A 55 1.15 -3.68 10.04
C VAL A 55 1.35 -4.89 10.94
N TYR A 56 1.06 -4.80 12.24
CA TYR A 56 1.40 -5.84 13.22
C TYR A 56 0.20 -6.66 13.70
N VAL A 57 -1.04 -6.17 13.52
CA VAL A 57 -2.25 -6.94 13.87
C VAL A 57 -2.89 -7.54 12.63
N TYR A 58 -3.03 -6.74 11.57
CA TYR A 58 -3.62 -7.21 10.31
C TYR A 58 -2.58 -7.71 9.29
N GLU A 59 -1.29 -7.60 9.61
CA GLU A 59 -0.17 -8.03 8.76
C GLU A 59 -0.20 -7.47 7.33
N LYS A 60 -0.88 -6.34 7.13
CA LYS A 60 -1.06 -5.69 5.83
C LYS A 60 -0.46 -4.28 5.85
N TYR A 61 0.12 -3.87 4.74
CA TYR A 61 0.58 -2.50 4.60
C TYR A 61 -0.60 -1.51 4.57
N PRO A 62 -0.47 -0.34 5.21
CA PRO A 62 -1.54 0.65 5.30
C PRO A 62 -1.80 1.39 3.99
N LEU A 63 -3.07 1.51 3.67
CA LEU A 63 -3.63 2.33 2.59
C LEU A 63 -4.48 3.42 3.20
N ILE A 64 -4.10 4.68 2.99
CA ILE A 64 -4.65 5.82 3.70
C ILE A 64 -5.54 6.63 2.76
N ILE A 65 -6.78 6.87 3.17
CA ILE A 65 -7.64 7.89 2.58
C ILE A 65 -7.57 9.11 3.49
N ASP A 66 -6.99 10.19 2.97
CA ASP A 66 -6.85 11.46 3.68
C ASP A 66 -7.91 12.46 3.22
N GLU A 67 -9.00 12.57 3.98
CA GLU A 67 -10.07 13.53 3.72
C GLU A 67 -9.64 14.96 4.12
N THR A 68 -8.65 15.07 5.01
CA THR A 68 -8.23 16.33 5.64
C THR A 68 -7.05 17.00 4.94
N GLY A 69 -6.28 16.25 4.15
CA GLY A 69 -4.98 16.65 3.58
C GLY A 69 -3.84 16.72 4.60
N GLN A 70 -4.12 16.43 5.88
CA GLN A 70 -3.15 16.53 6.97
C GLN A 70 -2.30 15.27 7.13
N ALA A 71 -2.79 14.09 6.73
CA ALA A 71 -2.01 12.87 6.78
C ALA A 71 -0.83 12.94 5.80
N ALA A 72 -1.03 13.53 4.63
CA ALA A 72 0.08 13.76 3.68
C ALA A 72 1.18 14.65 4.28
N GLN A 73 0.81 15.69 5.04
CA GLN A 73 1.78 16.52 5.76
C GLN A 73 2.47 15.74 6.87
N PHE A 74 1.74 14.93 7.63
CA PHE A 74 2.32 14.07 8.66
C PHE A 74 3.45 13.21 8.09
N PHE A 75 3.23 12.48 6.99
CA PHE A 75 4.28 11.64 6.40
C PHE A 75 5.46 12.43 5.82
N LYS A 76 5.24 13.66 5.32
CA LYS A 76 6.34 14.53 4.86
C LYS A 76 7.29 14.92 5.99
N TYR A 77 6.80 15.03 7.23
CA TYR A 77 7.61 15.40 8.39
C TYR A 77 8.11 14.19 9.19
N GLN A 78 7.61 12.98 8.92
CA GLN A 78 8.13 11.76 9.54
C GLN A 78 9.44 11.31 8.88
N ARG A 79 10.27 10.59 9.63
CA ARG A 79 11.47 9.95 9.11
C ARG A 79 11.08 8.86 8.10
N GLY A 80 11.58 8.99 6.87
CA GLY A 80 11.31 8.03 5.81
C GLY A 80 11.50 8.63 4.43
N CYS A 81 11.05 7.89 3.43
CA CYS A 81 10.99 8.36 2.05
C CYS A 81 9.55 8.74 1.72
N PHE A 82 9.35 9.91 1.12
CA PHE A 82 8.03 10.39 0.69
C PHE A 82 8.09 10.72 -0.79
N LEU A 83 7.33 9.97 -1.59
CA LEU A 83 7.24 10.14 -3.03
C LEU A 83 5.84 10.63 -3.40
N MET A 84 5.77 11.71 -4.18
CA MET A 84 4.52 12.13 -4.82
C MET A 84 4.51 11.58 -6.25
N ALA A 85 3.50 10.79 -6.58
CA ALA A 85 3.28 10.26 -7.92
C ALA A 85 1.82 10.54 -8.30
N GLY A 86 1.57 11.71 -8.89
CA GLY A 86 0.21 12.12 -9.28
C GLY A 86 -0.28 11.39 -10.54
N ASN A 87 0.65 10.85 -11.33
CA ASN A 87 0.39 10.10 -12.55
C ASN A 87 1.26 8.83 -12.59
N PRO A 88 0.74 7.68 -13.07
CA PRO A 88 1.58 6.50 -13.36
C PRO A 88 2.82 6.82 -14.21
N ALA A 89 2.72 7.79 -15.12
CA ALA A 89 3.84 8.23 -15.95
C ALA A 89 4.99 8.85 -15.13
N ASP A 90 4.70 9.43 -13.96
CA ASP A 90 5.71 10.00 -13.07
C ASP A 90 6.65 8.91 -12.53
N LEU A 91 6.14 7.67 -12.38
CA LEU A 91 6.93 6.51 -11.99
C LEU A 91 7.67 5.85 -13.16
N GLN A 92 7.36 6.23 -14.42
CA GLN A 92 7.92 5.62 -15.63
C GLN A 92 9.02 6.46 -16.29
N LEU A 93 9.22 7.72 -15.88
CA LEU A 93 10.25 8.62 -16.42
C LEU A 93 11.64 8.04 -16.17
N GLN A 94 12.45 7.71 -17.19
CA GLN A 94 13.73 6.97 -17.11
C GLN A 94 14.64 7.15 -15.86
N SER A 95 14.66 8.31 -15.21
CA SER A 95 15.40 8.57 -13.96
C SER A 95 14.62 8.28 -12.65
N PHE A 96 13.30 8.41 -12.65
CA PHE A 96 12.42 8.18 -11.50
C PHE A 96 12.29 6.73 -11.04
N PRO A 97 12.21 5.71 -11.91
CA PRO A 97 12.20 4.32 -11.51
C PRO A 97 13.41 3.96 -10.65
N VAL A 98 14.61 4.43 -11.05
CA VAL A 98 15.85 4.23 -10.30
C VAL A 98 15.76 4.89 -8.92
N LEU A 99 15.27 6.13 -8.87
CA LEU A 99 15.08 6.85 -7.61
C LEU A 99 14.07 6.15 -6.68
N SER A 100 12.99 5.60 -7.24
CA SER A 100 11.94 4.92 -6.47
C SER A 100 12.44 3.60 -5.87
N ILE A 101 13.24 2.83 -6.62
CA ILE A 101 13.88 1.60 -6.15
C ILE A 101 14.86 1.91 -5.03
N ASP A 102 15.74 2.89 -5.24
CA ASP A 102 16.72 3.31 -4.25
C ASP A 102 16.04 3.73 -2.94
N MET A 103 14.93 4.47 -3.04
CA MET A 103 14.14 4.88 -1.88
C MET A 103 13.50 3.70 -1.15
N VAL A 104 12.92 2.73 -1.88
CA VAL A 104 12.34 1.53 -1.27
C VAL A 104 13.42 0.69 -0.60
N LEU A 105 14.55 0.45 -1.26
CA LEU A 105 15.65 -0.35 -0.73
C LEU A 105 16.32 0.34 0.45
N ALA A 106 16.51 1.65 0.40
CA ALA A 106 17.01 2.42 1.52
C ALA A 106 16.05 2.34 2.73
N ALA A 107 14.75 2.50 2.49
CA ALA A 107 13.75 2.38 3.54
C ALA A 107 13.67 0.95 4.10
N LEU A 108 13.79 -0.07 3.24
CA LEU A 108 13.82 -1.48 3.62
C LEU A 108 15.04 -1.79 4.50
N ARG A 109 16.23 -1.32 4.10
CA ARG A 109 17.47 -1.50 4.86
C ARG A 109 17.46 -0.77 6.20
N LEU A 110 16.92 0.45 6.22
CA LEU A 110 16.90 1.29 7.43
C LEU A 110 15.71 1.03 8.35
N GLY A 111 14.72 0.23 7.90
CA GLY A 111 13.49 0.00 8.64
C GLY A 111 12.63 1.25 8.78
N THR A 112 12.65 2.14 7.78
CA THR A 112 11.84 3.38 7.79
C THR A 112 10.59 3.23 6.94
N THR A 113 9.70 4.22 7.04
CA THR A 113 8.48 4.25 6.24
C THR A 113 8.79 4.74 4.83
N MET A 114 8.30 4.03 3.81
CA MET A 114 8.22 4.51 2.42
C MET A 114 6.77 4.88 2.12
N THR A 115 6.52 6.14 1.79
CA THR A 115 5.18 6.67 1.52
C THR A 115 5.04 7.03 0.05
N LEU A 116 4.08 6.42 -0.62
CA LEU A 116 3.66 6.76 -1.98
C LEU A 116 2.35 7.57 -1.92
N CYS A 117 2.44 8.87 -2.19
CA CYS A 117 1.31 9.78 -2.22
C CYS A 117 0.80 9.92 -3.67
N LEU A 118 -0.43 9.44 -3.90
CA LEU A 118 -1.09 9.42 -5.21
C LEU A 118 -2.06 10.59 -5.41
N ASP A 119 -1.95 11.65 -4.58
CA ASP A 119 -2.77 12.87 -4.53
C ASP A 119 -4.27 12.63 -4.81
N LYS A 120 -4.67 12.60 -6.08
CA LYS A 120 -6.02 12.24 -6.51
C LYS A 120 -5.99 10.95 -7.33
N LEU A 121 -6.01 9.81 -6.64
CA LEU A 121 -6.23 8.52 -7.28
C LEU A 121 -7.68 8.42 -7.78
N ALA A 122 -7.98 9.04 -8.92
CA ALA A 122 -9.27 8.90 -9.57
C ALA A 122 -9.27 7.64 -10.43
N GLY A 123 -9.75 6.52 -9.88
CA GLY A 123 -10.14 5.34 -10.66
C GLY A 123 -9.02 4.50 -11.27
N LEU A 124 -7.77 4.66 -10.82
CA LEU A 124 -6.63 3.84 -11.26
C LEU A 124 -6.33 2.75 -10.23
N GLU A 125 -6.23 1.50 -10.69
CA GLU A 125 -5.78 0.37 -9.88
C GLU A 125 -4.32 0.56 -9.51
N LEU A 126 -3.97 0.25 -8.25
CA LEU A 126 -2.59 0.42 -7.78
C LEU A 126 -1.63 -0.35 -8.68
N ASP A 127 -2.00 -1.56 -9.12
CA ASP A 127 -1.22 -2.43 -10.01
C ASP A 127 -0.65 -1.70 -11.26
N GLN A 128 -1.28 -0.62 -11.74
CA GLN A 128 -0.79 0.16 -12.89
C GLN A 128 0.46 1.00 -12.59
N PHE A 129 0.74 1.26 -11.32
CA PHE A 129 1.94 1.92 -10.83
C PHE A 129 3.10 0.94 -10.60
N PHE A 130 2.84 -0.38 -10.68
CA PHE A 130 3.80 -1.45 -10.43
C PHE A 130 4.25 -2.08 -11.75
N CYS A 131 5.53 -2.37 -11.88
CA CYS A 131 6.10 -3.02 -13.04
C CYS A 131 7.24 -3.94 -12.61
N ASP A 132 7.27 -5.14 -13.18
CA ASP A 132 8.31 -6.14 -12.91
C ASP A 132 9.70 -5.56 -13.27
N GLY A 133 10.65 -5.71 -12.33
CA GLY A 133 12.01 -5.21 -12.47
C GLY A 133 12.24 -3.77 -11.96
N TRP A 134 11.18 -3.01 -11.67
CA TRP A 134 11.30 -1.67 -11.10
C TRP A 134 10.59 -1.56 -9.76
N PHE A 135 9.27 -1.67 -9.77
CA PHE A 135 8.46 -1.58 -8.57
C PHE A 135 7.56 -2.81 -8.53
N PRO A 136 8.06 -3.95 -8.04
CA PRO A 136 7.33 -5.22 -8.13
C PRO A 136 6.06 -5.15 -7.29
N SER A 137 4.95 -5.69 -7.82
CA SER A 137 3.65 -5.73 -7.12
C SER A 137 3.74 -6.42 -5.75
N GLN A 138 4.72 -7.31 -5.59
CA GLN A 138 5.07 -8.02 -4.37
C GLN A 138 5.45 -7.08 -3.22
N VAL A 139 5.88 -5.83 -3.49
CA VAL A 139 6.11 -4.78 -2.47
C VAL A 139 4.85 -4.50 -1.65
N LEU A 140 3.66 -4.71 -2.23
CA LEU A 140 2.38 -4.51 -1.55
C LEU A 140 2.08 -5.56 -0.49
N ASN A 141 2.76 -6.72 -0.55
CA ASN A 141 2.57 -7.79 0.40
C ASN A 141 3.83 -7.93 1.27
N ARG A 142 3.68 -7.63 2.57
CA ARG A 142 4.77 -7.70 3.55
C ARG A 142 5.48 -9.06 3.55
N HIS A 143 4.71 -10.14 3.50
CA HIS A 143 5.23 -11.50 3.58
C HIS A 143 5.98 -11.89 2.31
N GLU A 144 5.58 -11.37 1.15
CA GLU A 144 6.28 -11.60 -0.11
C GLU A 144 7.52 -10.73 -0.24
N PHE A 145 7.43 -9.45 0.13
CA PHE A 145 8.55 -8.52 -0.04
C PHE A 145 9.73 -8.81 0.89
N SER A 146 9.53 -9.50 2.01
CA SER A 146 10.63 -9.94 2.89
C SER A 146 11.54 -11.00 2.26
N LYS A 147 11.07 -11.68 1.21
CA LYS A 147 11.76 -12.81 0.59
C LYS A 147 12.93 -12.35 -0.28
N PRO A 148 14.13 -12.95 -0.14
CA PRO A 148 15.30 -12.60 -0.95
C PRO A 148 15.05 -12.62 -2.45
N GLU A 149 14.20 -13.53 -2.92
CA GLU A 149 13.87 -13.68 -4.34
C GLU A 149 13.17 -12.44 -4.91
N VAL A 150 12.55 -11.60 -4.06
CA VAL A 150 11.81 -10.41 -4.47
C VAL A 150 12.66 -9.15 -4.39
N TRP A 151 13.40 -8.95 -3.29
CA TRP A 151 14.18 -7.72 -3.11
C TRP A 151 15.60 -7.80 -3.69
N ALA A 152 16.22 -8.98 -3.75
CA ALA A 152 17.59 -9.10 -4.27
C ALA A 152 17.74 -8.66 -5.73
N PRO A 153 16.79 -8.97 -6.64
CA PRO A 153 16.85 -8.50 -8.02
C PRO A 153 16.75 -6.97 -8.17
N LEU A 154 16.28 -6.26 -7.14
CA LEU A 154 16.16 -4.80 -7.16
C LEU A 154 17.48 -4.10 -6.81
N LEU A 155 18.43 -4.80 -6.18
CA LEU A 155 19.73 -4.23 -5.81
C LEU A 155 20.54 -3.89 -7.06
N ARG A 156 21.10 -2.68 -7.10
CA ARG A 156 21.92 -2.29 -8.25
C ARG A 156 23.30 -2.92 -8.15
N PRO A 157 23.77 -3.59 -9.21
CA PRO A 157 25.12 -4.12 -9.24
C PRO A 157 26.14 -2.97 -9.17
N VAL A 158 27.30 -3.24 -8.57
CA VAL A 158 28.42 -2.28 -8.43
C VAL A 158 28.89 -1.70 -9.77
N SER A 159 28.61 -2.38 -10.89
CA SER A 159 28.90 -1.93 -12.26
C SER A 159 27.76 -1.17 -12.95
N TRP A 160 26.73 -0.75 -12.22
CA TRP A 160 25.60 -0.04 -12.84
C TRP A 160 26.04 1.32 -13.38
N PRO A 161 25.84 1.63 -14.67
CA PRO A 161 26.14 2.95 -15.19
C PRO A 161 25.27 3.98 -14.48
N LEU A 162 25.90 5.03 -13.92
CA LEU A 162 25.16 6.13 -13.33
C LEU A 162 24.19 6.66 -14.40
N ALA A 163 22.89 6.71 -14.09
CA ALA A 163 21.83 7.18 -14.98
C ALA A 163 21.94 8.68 -15.36
N ARG A 164 23.11 9.30 -15.16
CA ARG A 164 23.44 10.68 -15.53
C ARG A 164 24.03 10.83 -16.94
N ASP A 165 24.25 9.73 -17.68
CA ASP A 165 24.87 9.80 -19.01
C ASP A 165 23.88 9.94 -20.19
N VAL A 166 22.57 10.10 -19.94
CA VAL A 166 21.54 10.17 -21.01
C VAL A 166 20.99 11.59 -21.21
N VAL A 167 21.79 12.63 -20.96
CA VAL A 167 21.48 13.99 -21.46
C VAL A 167 22.69 14.56 -22.19
N GLY A 168 22.65 14.39 -23.52
CA GLY A 168 23.10 15.39 -24.49
C GLY A 168 24.50 16.00 -24.34
N LYS A 169 25.41 15.46 -25.15
CA LYS A 169 26.61 16.09 -25.75
C LYS A 169 27.79 16.39 -24.82
N TYR A 170 28.91 15.75 -25.21
CA TYR A 170 30.25 15.75 -24.62
C TYR A 170 30.26 15.11 -23.23
N ASN A 171 30.92 13.95 -23.11
CA ASN A 171 31.85 13.69 -22.02
C ASN A 171 32.59 12.37 -22.26
N GLU A 172 33.89 12.44 -22.10
CA GLU A 172 34.81 11.32 -21.94
C GLU A 172 34.32 10.38 -20.83
N PRO A 173 34.68 9.08 -20.87
CA PRO A 173 34.38 8.14 -19.81
C PRO A 173 35.11 8.57 -18.54
N THR A 174 34.45 9.39 -17.71
CA THR A 174 34.89 9.60 -16.34
C THR A 174 34.48 8.35 -15.58
N GLY A 175 35.41 7.39 -15.47
CA GLY A 175 35.25 6.08 -14.85
C GLY A 175 34.98 6.11 -13.34
N LYS A 176 34.05 6.94 -12.88
CA LYS A 176 33.50 6.88 -11.53
C LYS A 176 32.35 5.87 -11.54
N GLN A 177 32.72 4.62 -11.32
CA GLN A 177 31.78 3.57 -10.92
C GLN A 177 30.98 4.11 -9.72
N GLY A 178 29.65 4.17 -9.85
CA GLY A 178 28.80 4.50 -8.71
C GLY A 178 29.01 3.44 -7.62
N GLU A 179 28.95 3.84 -6.36
CA GLU A 179 28.87 2.90 -5.25
C GLU A 179 27.52 2.19 -5.37
N GLY A 180 27.51 0.99 -5.95
CA GLY A 180 26.32 0.16 -6.09
C GLY A 180 25.82 -0.33 -4.73
N ASP A 181 24.66 -0.98 -4.74
CA ASP A 181 24.11 -1.55 -3.52
C ASP A 181 24.96 -2.76 -3.06
N PRO A 182 24.99 -3.06 -1.76
CA PRO A 182 25.72 -4.23 -1.26
C PRO A 182 25.16 -5.50 -1.90
N ASP A 183 26.00 -6.53 -2.02
CA ASP A 183 25.57 -7.84 -2.49
C ASP A 183 24.40 -8.36 -1.64
N ALA A 184 23.54 -9.19 -2.23
CA ALA A 184 22.33 -9.67 -1.59
C ALA A 184 22.62 -10.39 -0.26
N SER A 185 23.76 -11.08 -0.15
CA SER A 185 24.18 -11.72 1.11
C SER A 185 24.53 -10.74 2.24
N LEU A 186 24.82 -9.48 1.91
CA LEU A 186 25.17 -8.42 2.84
C LEU A 186 24.01 -7.43 3.07
N PHE A 187 22.95 -7.52 2.27
CA PHE A 187 21.75 -6.73 2.44
C PHE A 187 20.87 -7.33 3.53
N LEU A 188 20.65 -6.57 4.60
CA LEU A 188 19.82 -6.97 5.74
C LEU A 188 18.50 -6.19 5.70
N PRO A 189 17.41 -6.76 5.13
CA PRO A 189 16.11 -6.11 5.17
C PRO A 189 15.62 -6.01 6.62
N SER A 190 15.02 -4.88 6.96
CA SER A 190 14.47 -4.63 8.30
C SER A 190 12.98 -4.92 8.35
N ASP A 191 12.55 -5.72 9.32
CA ASP A 191 11.13 -6.01 9.57
C ASP A 191 10.33 -4.78 10.01
N ALA A 192 11.01 -3.71 10.42
CA ALA A 192 10.41 -2.43 10.78
C ALA A 192 9.99 -1.59 9.56
N PHE A 193 10.37 -2.01 8.34
CA PHE A 193 9.97 -1.36 7.10
C PHE A 193 8.44 -1.33 6.94
N LYS A 194 7.92 -0.16 6.57
CA LYS A 194 6.49 0.06 6.33
C LYS A 194 6.31 0.69 4.96
N PHE A 195 5.56 0.02 4.07
CA PHE A 195 5.09 0.64 2.84
C PHE A 195 3.72 1.28 3.10
N VAL A 196 3.57 2.55 2.77
CA VAL A 196 2.33 3.31 2.98
C VAL A 196 1.89 3.88 1.64
N VAL A 197 0.64 3.66 1.28
CA VAL A 197 0.03 4.31 0.12
C VAL A 197 -0.97 5.34 0.63
N LEU A 198 -0.86 6.56 0.16
CA LEU A 198 -1.77 7.65 0.51
C LEU A 198 -2.54 8.08 -0.73
N CYS A 199 -3.85 8.02 -0.62
CA CYS A 199 -4.81 8.49 -1.60
C CYS A 199 -5.61 9.66 -1.01
N GLY A 200 -6.05 10.58 -1.86
CA GLY A 200 -7.03 11.58 -1.49
C GLY A 200 -8.40 10.97 -1.20
N ASN A 201 -9.45 11.79 -1.25
CA ASN A 201 -10.81 11.41 -0.82
C ASN A 201 -11.59 10.49 -1.80
N ILE A 202 -10.89 9.67 -2.58
CA ILE A 202 -11.52 8.72 -3.50
C ILE A 202 -11.22 7.30 -3.00
N PRO A 203 -12.24 6.44 -2.84
CA PRO A 203 -12.03 5.08 -2.42
C PRO A 203 -11.16 4.34 -3.46
N PRO A 204 -10.12 3.63 -3.01
CA PRO A 204 -9.27 2.86 -3.89
C PRO A 204 -10.04 1.66 -4.45
N PRO A 205 -9.63 1.11 -5.59
CA PRO A 205 -10.36 0.00 -6.20
C PRO A 205 -10.33 -1.29 -5.38
N PRO A 206 -11.29 -2.22 -5.59
CA PRO A 206 -11.48 -3.40 -4.73
C PRO A 206 -10.24 -4.30 -4.59
N ARG A 207 -9.48 -4.50 -5.66
CA ARG A 207 -8.28 -5.38 -5.62
C ARG A 207 -7.17 -4.83 -4.73
N THR A 208 -7.07 -3.51 -4.67
CA THR A 208 -6.10 -2.83 -3.80
C THR A 208 -6.50 -3.01 -2.33
N LEU A 209 -7.80 -2.93 -2.03
CA LEU A 209 -8.34 -3.13 -0.68
C LEU A 209 -8.16 -4.56 -0.16
N GLU A 210 -8.11 -5.56 -1.04
CA GLU A 210 -7.83 -6.94 -0.64
C GLU A 210 -6.39 -7.10 -0.12
N ARG A 211 -5.43 -6.38 -0.71
CA ARG A 211 -3.99 -6.51 -0.40
C ARG A 211 -3.52 -5.62 0.74
N MET A 212 -4.20 -4.50 0.99
CA MET A 212 -3.77 -3.48 1.95
C MET A 212 -4.82 -3.24 3.04
N CYS A 213 -4.38 -2.70 4.19
CA CYS A 213 -5.28 -2.32 5.27
C CYS A 213 -5.76 -0.88 5.09
N LEU A 214 -7.07 -0.69 4.90
CA LEU A 214 -7.64 0.64 4.75
C LEU A 214 -7.66 1.42 6.07
N ILE A 215 -7.09 2.62 6.07
CA ILE A 215 -7.13 3.60 7.15
C ILE A 215 -7.78 4.89 6.63
N ARG A 216 -8.91 5.28 7.22
CA ARG A 216 -9.58 6.56 6.93
C ARG A 216 -9.18 7.58 7.97
N VAL A 217 -8.54 8.66 7.53
CA VAL A 217 -8.19 9.80 8.38
C VAL A 217 -9.26 10.87 8.23
N GLN A 218 -10.01 11.08 9.32
CA GLN A 218 -11.13 12.01 9.39
C GLN A 218 -10.84 13.16 10.35
N SER A 219 -11.60 14.25 10.21
CA SER A 219 -11.60 15.34 11.19
C SER A 219 -12.14 14.85 12.54
N GLN A 220 -11.76 15.54 13.62
CA GLN A 220 -12.32 15.25 14.96
C GLN A 220 -13.83 15.44 15.03
N ASP A 221 -14.37 16.37 14.23
CA ASP A 221 -15.79 16.69 14.24
C ASP A 221 -16.62 15.57 13.60
N THR A 222 -16.19 15.03 12.46
CA THR A 222 -16.88 13.91 11.79
C THR A 222 -16.85 12.61 12.58
N MET A 223 -15.83 12.37 13.41
CA MET A 223 -15.79 11.20 14.28
C MET A 223 -16.80 11.27 15.43
N LYS A 224 -17.10 12.47 15.96
CA LYS A 224 -18.10 12.63 17.02
C LYS A 224 -19.49 12.25 16.51
N ASP A 225 -19.84 12.72 15.30
CA ASP A 225 -21.10 12.39 14.65
C ASP A 225 -21.22 10.88 14.35
N SER A 226 -20.13 10.24 13.91
CA SER A 226 -20.11 8.80 13.62
C SER A 226 -20.22 7.91 14.88
N GLN A 227 -19.68 8.41 16.00
CA GLN A 227 -19.68 7.68 17.26
C GLN A 227 -21.02 7.81 17.99
N ASP A 228 -21.75 8.92 17.82
CA ASP A 228 -23.12 9.07 18.30
C ASP A 228 -24.12 8.15 17.56
N ASP A 229 -23.88 7.83 16.28
CA ASP A 229 -24.72 6.90 15.53
C ASP A 229 -24.45 5.41 15.84
N THR A 230 -23.26 5.08 16.35
CA THR A 230 -22.85 3.67 16.59
C THR A 230 -22.73 3.31 18.07
N ALA A 231 -22.79 4.29 18.99
CA ALA A 231 -22.75 4.07 20.44
C ALA A 231 -24.16 4.16 21.06
N GLY A 232 -24.89 3.05 21.02
CA GLY A 232 -25.62 2.62 22.22
C GLY A 232 -26.86 3.42 22.67
N GLY A 233 -27.62 4.03 21.77
CA GLY A 233 -28.96 4.56 22.09
C GLY A 233 -29.99 3.49 22.52
N GLY A 234 -29.69 2.20 22.39
CA GLY A 234 -30.62 1.10 22.68
C GLY A 234 -30.75 0.70 24.15
N VAL A 235 -29.77 1.02 25.02
CA VAL A 235 -29.78 0.53 26.43
C VAL A 235 -30.07 1.66 27.42
N ALA A 236 -29.62 2.89 27.14
CA ALA A 236 -29.93 4.05 27.98
C ALA A 236 -31.43 4.41 27.93
N ALA A 237 -32.07 4.28 26.77
CA ALA A 237 -33.51 4.50 26.60
C ALA A 237 -34.37 3.45 27.34
N ALA A 238 -33.84 2.24 27.58
CA ALA A 238 -34.53 1.17 28.30
C ALA A 238 -34.47 1.32 29.83
N LEU A 239 -33.60 2.19 30.36
CA LEU A 239 -33.38 2.36 31.81
C LEU A 239 -33.91 3.68 32.39
N GLY A 240 -34.56 4.53 31.58
CA GLY A 240 -35.33 5.67 32.08
C GLY A 240 -34.53 6.74 32.86
N LEU A 241 -33.20 6.75 32.76
CA LEU A 241 -32.37 7.75 33.43
C LEU A 241 -32.20 8.97 32.51
N ARG A 242 -33.18 9.88 32.55
CA ARG A 242 -32.95 11.27 32.15
C ARG A 242 -32.10 11.94 33.23
N GLU A 243 -30.89 12.33 32.90
CA GLU A 243 -30.12 13.25 33.74
C GLU A 243 -30.89 14.56 33.89
N VAL A 244 -31.09 14.95 35.15
CA VAL A 244 -31.63 16.24 35.56
C VAL A 244 -30.47 17.22 35.56
N SER A 245 -30.40 18.10 34.55
CA SER A 245 -29.58 19.29 34.62
C SER A 245 -30.22 20.27 35.61
N PHE A 246 -29.61 20.43 36.78
CA PHE A 246 -29.90 21.54 37.69
C PHE A 246 -29.45 22.86 37.06
N VAL A 247 -30.30 23.88 37.23
CA VAL A 247 -30.13 25.28 36.81
C VAL A 247 -28.95 25.92 37.52
#